data_AF-A0A1R4KC95-F1
#
_entry.id   AF-A0A1R4KC95-F1
#
_cell.length_a   1.000
_cell.length_b   1.000
_cell.length_c   1.000
_cell.angle_alpha   90.00
_cell.angle_beta   90.00
_cell.angle_gamma   90.00
#
_symmetry.space_group_name_H-M   'P 1'
#
loop_
_entity.id
_entity.type
_entity.pdbx_description
1 polymer ?
#
loop_
_entity_poly.entity_id
_entity_poly.type
_entity_poly.pdbx_seq_one_letter_code
_entity_poly.pdbx_strand_id
1 'polypeptide(L)'
;MSLEDQDYIMRQIQLFAKGIGKFLDIFSIKEILKSEYSIKDEMTDREIESIVYMVRIEEIQAARSLTAEEMSRELGIDPERLTVLLNNEEIAKEVELSRIIEYVEDKQVWL
;
A
#
# COMPACT_ATOMS: atom_id res chain seq x y z
N MET A 1 17.53 -10.55 -7.32
CA MET A 1 17.59 -9.35 -6.49
C MET A 1 18.09 -9.74 -5.11
N SER A 2 18.92 -8.94 -4.44
CA SER A 2 19.22 -9.18 -3.03
C SER A 2 18.05 -8.72 -2.16
N LEU A 3 17.90 -9.27 -0.95
CA LEU A 3 16.90 -8.81 0.01
C LEU A 3 17.05 -7.31 0.32
N GLU A 4 18.29 -6.81 0.30
CA GLU A 4 18.62 -5.41 0.58
C GLU A 4 18.12 -4.47 -0.54
N ASP A 5 18.24 -4.88 -1.79
CA ASP A 5 17.71 -4.10 -2.93
C ASP A 5 16.17 -4.04 -2.86
N GLN A 6 15.53 -5.15 -2.50
CA GLN A 6 14.06 -5.24 -2.38
C GLN A 6 13.53 -4.31 -1.27
N ASP A 7 14.16 -4.31 -0.10
CA ASP A 7 13.80 -3.44 1.02
C ASP A 7 14.01 -1.96 0.67
N TYR A 8 15.08 -1.65 -0.07
CA TYR A 8 15.35 -0.29 -0.54
C TYR A 8 14.25 0.20 -1.48
N ILE A 9 13.90 -0.60 -2.50
CA ILE A 9 12.86 -0.25 -3.48
C ILE A 9 11.51 -0.07 -2.79
N MET A 10 11.14 -0.99 -1.90
CA MET A 10 9.89 -0.92 -1.14
C MET A 10 9.81 0.39 -0.34
N ARG A 11 10.91 0.79 0.30
CA ARG A 11 10.98 2.08 1.01
C ARG A 11 10.83 3.28 0.07
N GLN A 12 11.40 3.23 -1.14
CA GLN A 12 11.20 4.31 -2.13
C GLN A 12 9.73 4.43 -2.53
N ILE A 13 9.03 3.30 -2.77
CA ILE A 13 7.60 3.28 -3.09
C ILE A 13 6.79 3.88 -1.95
N GLN A 14 7.05 3.49 -0.71
CA GLN A 14 6.38 4.04 0.47
C GLN A 14 6.58 5.55 0.61
N LEU A 15 7.83 6.02 0.49
CA LEU A 15 8.15 7.45 0.58
C LEU A 15 7.48 8.25 -0.53
N PHE A 16 7.46 7.71 -1.74
CA PHE A 16 6.77 8.32 -2.87
C PHE A 16 5.26 8.39 -2.62
N ALA A 17 4.64 7.28 -2.20
CA ALA A 17 3.21 7.20 -1.90
C ALA A 17 2.77 8.12 -0.75
N LYS A 18 3.59 8.25 0.31
CA LYS A 18 3.36 9.17 1.44
C LYS A 18 3.57 10.64 1.06
N GLY A 19 4.44 10.90 0.08
CA GLY A 19 4.77 12.23 -0.40
C GLY A 19 3.84 12.70 -1.52
N ILE A 20 4.41 12.99 -2.69
CA ILE A 20 3.66 13.49 -3.85
C ILE A 20 2.67 12.46 -4.40
N GLY A 21 2.96 11.18 -4.25
CA GLY A 21 2.08 10.08 -4.66
C GLY A 21 0.73 10.13 -3.97
N LYS A 22 0.60 10.83 -2.83
CA LYS A 22 -0.67 11.00 -2.13
C LYS A 22 -1.78 11.56 -3.03
N PHE A 23 -1.41 12.44 -3.96
CA PHE A 23 -2.33 13.15 -4.85
C PHE A 23 -2.54 12.49 -6.21
N LEU A 24 -1.88 11.36 -6.44
CA LEU A 24 -1.89 10.66 -7.72
C LEU A 24 -2.76 9.42 -7.63
N ASP A 25 -3.39 9.08 -8.75
CA ASP A 25 -4.01 7.78 -8.95
C ASP A 25 -2.95 6.67 -9.05
N ILE A 26 -3.38 5.42 -8.84
CA ILE A 26 -2.48 4.27 -8.83
C ILE A 26 -1.78 4.05 -10.17
N PHE A 27 -2.42 4.37 -11.29
CA PHE A 27 -1.81 4.22 -12.61
C PHE A 27 -0.63 5.19 -12.78
N SER A 28 -0.83 6.46 -12.44
CA SER A 28 0.21 7.49 -12.45
C SER A 28 1.38 7.13 -11.54
N ILE A 29 1.10 6.59 -10.34
CA ILE A 29 2.15 6.13 -9.42
C ILE A 29 2.98 5.02 -10.06
N LYS A 30 2.32 4.00 -10.63
CA LYS A 30 3.02 2.86 -11.27
C LYS A 30 3.89 3.30 -12.43
N GLU A 31 3.41 4.20 -13.29
CA GLU A 31 4.19 4.68 -14.43
C GLU A 31 5.43 5.47 -13.99
N ILE A 32 5.30 6.35 -12.99
CA ILE A 32 6.45 7.10 -12.45
C ILE A 32 7.46 6.16 -11.81
N LEU A 33 7.00 5.20 -11.00
CA LEU A 33 7.89 4.22 -10.35
C LEU A 33 8.64 3.35 -11.35
N LYS A 34 7.97 2.91 -12.43
CA LYS A 34 8.61 2.13 -13.49
C LYS A 34 9.59 2.96 -14.32
N SER A 35 9.29 4.23 -14.57
CA SER A 35 10.11 5.14 -15.38
C SER A 35 11.33 5.66 -14.62
N GLU A 36 11.12 6.26 -13.46
CA GLU A 36 12.15 7.00 -12.71
C GLU A 36 13.04 6.08 -11.88
N TYR A 37 12.47 4.99 -11.36
CA TYR A 37 13.18 4.08 -10.46
C TYR A 37 13.55 2.75 -11.11
N SER A 38 13.27 2.58 -12.41
CA SER A 38 13.56 1.35 -13.17
C SER A 38 13.00 0.06 -12.55
N ILE A 39 11.91 0.16 -11.78
CA ILE A 39 11.34 -0.94 -10.98
C ILE A 39 10.68 -2.04 -11.84
N LYS A 40 10.58 -1.84 -13.17
CA LYS A 40 9.79 -2.71 -14.07
C LYS A 40 10.19 -4.18 -14.04
N ASP A 41 11.47 -4.48 -13.85
CA ASP A 41 11.98 -5.86 -13.77
C ASP A 41 12.17 -6.33 -12.31
N GLU A 42 11.85 -5.46 -11.36
CA GLU A 42 12.16 -5.60 -9.94
C GLU A 42 10.91 -5.89 -9.10
N MET A 43 9.76 -5.28 -9.42
CA MET A 43 8.50 -5.53 -8.74
C MET A 43 7.34 -5.62 -9.71
N THR A 44 6.41 -6.51 -9.39
CA THR A 44 5.14 -6.66 -10.09
C THR A 44 4.18 -5.53 -9.72
N ASP A 45 3.23 -5.24 -10.62
CA ASP A 45 2.16 -4.27 -10.37
C ASP A 45 1.44 -4.53 -9.05
N ARG A 46 1.16 -5.80 -8.73
CA ARG A 46 0.49 -6.18 -7.48
C ARG A 46 1.31 -5.81 -6.24
N GLU A 47 2.62 -5.95 -6.30
CA GLU A 47 3.49 -5.59 -5.18
C GLU A 47 3.52 -4.07 -4.98
N ILE A 48 3.65 -3.31 -6.07
CA ILE A 48 3.57 -1.85 -6.04
C ILE A 48 2.21 -1.41 -5.48
N GLU A 49 1.12 -1.97 -6.00
CA GLU A 49 -0.24 -1.69 -5.53
C GLU A 49 -0.41 -2.00 -4.05
N SER A 50 0.06 -3.16 -3.60
CA SER A 50 -0.03 -3.54 -2.19
C SER A 50 0.66 -2.51 -1.29
N ILE A 51 1.88 -2.10 -1.63
CA ILE A 51 2.62 -1.11 -0.83
C ILE A 51 1.89 0.23 -0.83
N VAL A 52 1.47 0.71 -2.00
CA VAL A 52 0.79 2.01 -2.15
C VAL A 52 -0.52 2.04 -1.38
N TYR A 53 -1.35 0.99 -1.51
CA TYR A 53 -2.64 0.93 -0.82
C TYR A 53 -2.48 0.69 0.68
N MET A 54 -1.44 -0.02 1.15
CA MET A 54 -1.14 -0.11 2.58
C MET A 54 -0.76 1.25 3.17
N VAL A 55 0.00 2.07 2.43
CA VAL A 55 0.22 3.47 2.83
C VAL A 55 -1.11 4.22 2.96
N ARG A 56 -2.07 4.02 2.06
CA ARG A 56 -3.40 4.67 2.16
C ARG A 56 -4.19 4.20 3.37
N ILE A 57 -4.09 2.92 3.73
CA ILE A 57 -4.69 2.38 4.95
C ILE A 57 -4.10 3.05 6.19
N GLU A 58 -2.77 3.20 6.28
CA GLU A 58 -2.13 3.93 7.37
C GLU A 58 -2.65 5.38 7.47
N GLU A 59 -2.81 6.05 6.33
CA GLU A 59 -3.34 7.42 6.28
C GLU A 59 -4.79 7.50 6.78
N ILE A 60 -5.66 6.58 6.34
CA ILE A 60 -7.06 6.51 6.77
C ILE A 60 -7.15 6.18 8.27
N GLN A 61 -6.34 5.22 8.72
CA GLN A 61 -6.25 4.83 10.13
C GLN A 61 -5.91 6.04 11.00
N ALA A 62 -4.88 6.79 10.60
CA ALA A 62 -4.44 8.00 11.30
C ALA A 62 -5.49 9.11 11.25
N ALA A 63 -6.06 9.39 10.07
CA ALA A 63 -7.06 10.45 9.88
C ALA A 63 -8.33 10.22 10.70
N ARG A 64 -8.74 8.95 10.86
CA ARG A 64 -9.94 8.56 11.60
C ARG A 64 -9.65 8.13 13.04
N SER A 65 -8.39 8.17 13.49
CA SER A 65 -7.96 7.73 14.83
C SER A 65 -8.41 6.30 15.16
N LEU A 66 -8.37 5.40 14.17
CA LEU A 66 -8.80 4.00 14.34
C LEU A 66 -7.69 3.18 14.99
N THR A 67 -8.06 2.29 15.91
CA THR A 67 -7.12 1.28 16.41
C THR A 67 -6.84 0.22 15.33
N ALA A 68 -5.77 -0.57 15.52
CA ALA A 68 -5.45 -1.66 14.60
C ALA A 68 -6.59 -2.70 14.53
N GLU A 69 -7.24 -2.97 15.66
CA GLU A 69 -8.39 -3.87 15.75
C GLU A 69 -9.63 -3.33 15.02
N GLU A 70 -9.86 -2.02 15.08
CA GLU A 70 -10.94 -1.37 14.35
C GLU A 70 -10.69 -1.41 12.84
N MET A 71 -9.46 -1.11 12.41
CA MET A 71 -9.07 -1.18 11.01
C MET A 71 -9.17 -2.61 10.45
N SER A 72 -8.68 -3.59 11.21
CA SER A 72 -8.81 -5.02 10.89
C SER A 72 -10.27 -5.42 10.69
N ARG A 73 -11.17 -4.96 11.57
CA ARG A 73 -12.61 -5.24 11.46
C ARG A 73 -13.22 -4.57 10.24
N GLU A 74 -12.86 -3.33 9.94
CA GLU A 74 -13.37 -2.60 8.77
C GLU A 74 -12.91 -3.24 7.45
N LEU A 75 -11.67 -3.76 7.39
CA LEU A 75 -11.12 -4.45 6.21
C LEU A 75 -11.57 -5.92 6.10
N GLY A 76 -12.08 -6.51 7.17
CA GLY A 76 -12.35 -7.95 7.24
C GLY A 76 -11.07 -8.79 7.05
N ILE A 77 -9.93 -8.28 7.55
CA ILE A 77 -8.62 -8.93 7.53
C ILE A 77 -8.24 -9.20 8.98
N ASP A 78 -7.71 -10.39 9.26
CA ASP A 78 -7.23 -10.75 10.60
C ASP A 78 -6.19 -9.73 11.14
N PRO A 79 -6.20 -9.35 12.42
CA PRO A 79 -5.27 -8.34 12.96
C PRO A 79 -3.79 -8.70 12.80
N GLU A 80 -3.42 -9.97 12.96
CA GLU A 80 -2.03 -10.42 12.75
C GLU A 80 -1.68 -10.29 11.27
N ARG A 81 -2.59 -10.69 10.38
CA ARG A 81 -2.40 -10.52 8.93
C ARG A 81 -2.29 -9.05 8.53
N LEU A 82 -3.12 -8.18 9.09
CA LEU A 82 -3.06 -6.74 8.83
C LEU A 82 -1.72 -6.15 9.28
N THR A 83 -1.20 -6.60 10.43
CA THR A 83 0.11 -6.15 10.94
C THR A 83 1.24 -6.54 9.98
N VAL A 84 1.24 -7.79 9.48
CA VAL A 84 2.20 -8.27 8.48
C VAL A 84 2.17 -7.40 7.21
N LEU A 85 0.97 -7.03 6.74
CA LEU A 85 0.79 -6.17 5.56
C LEU A 85 1.24 -4.73 5.83
N LEU A 86 0.93 -4.16 7.00
CA LEU A 86 1.34 -2.80 7.39
C LEU A 86 2.86 -2.68 7.50
N ASN A 87 3.51 -3.70 8.03
CA ASN A 87 4.97 -3.78 8.10
C ASN A 87 5.60 -4.11 6.75
N ASN A 88 4.81 -4.48 5.73
CA ASN A 88 5.24 -4.95 4.42
C ASN A 88 6.18 -6.16 4.50
N GLU A 89 6.02 -6.98 5.53
CA GLU A 89 6.72 -8.26 5.68
C GLU A 89 6.26 -9.25 4.61
N GLU A 90 4.99 -9.13 4.19
CA GLU A 90 4.44 -9.83 3.04
C GLU A 90 3.54 -8.91 2.20
N ILE A 91 3.33 -9.32 0.96
CA ILE A 91 2.48 -8.65 0.00
C ILE A 91 1.04 -9.16 0.11
N ALA A 92 0.06 -8.30 -0.15
CA ALA A 92 -1.35 -8.67 -0.10
C ALA A 92 -1.67 -9.73 -1.17
N LYS A 93 -2.42 -10.75 -0.77
CA LYS A 93 -3.04 -11.69 -1.70
C LYS A 93 -4.08 -10.95 -2.52
N GLU A 94 -4.40 -11.47 -3.70
CA GLU A 94 -5.35 -10.83 -4.63
C GLU A 94 -6.68 -10.45 -3.96
N VAL A 95 -7.27 -11.38 -3.19
CA VAL A 95 -8.52 -11.12 -2.45
C VAL A 95 -8.35 -10.07 -1.35
N GLU A 96 -7.19 -10.03 -0.69
CA GLU A 96 -6.90 -9.02 0.34
C GLU A 96 -6.73 -7.64 -0.30
N LEU A 97 -5.98 -7.59 -1.41
CA LEU A 97 -5.74 -6.37 -2.17
C LEU A 97 -7.05 -5.78 -2.72
N SER A 98 -7.92 -6.59 -3.31
CA SER A 98 -9.23 -6.13 -3.78
C SER A 98 -10.03 -5.46 -2.66
N ARG A 99 -10.08 -6.05 -1.46
CA ARG A 99 -10.78 -5.46 -0.31
C ARG A 99 -10.16 -4.16 0.16
N ILE A 100 -8.83 -4.10 0.19
CA ILE A 100 -8.11 -2.88 0.56
C ILE A 100 -8.41 -1.76 -0.44
N ILE A 101 -8.38 -2.06 -1.74
CA ILE A 101 -8.69 -1.10 -2.80
C ILE A 101 -10.12 -0.58 -2.64
N GLU A 102 -11.10 -1.48 -2.56
CA GLU A 102 -12.52 -1.12 -2.38
C GLU A 102 -12.73 -0.24 -1.14
N TYR A 103 -12.07 -0.58 -0.03
CA TYR A 103 -12.14 0.20 1.20
C TYR A 103 -11.52 1.60 1.04
N VAL A 104 -10.33 1.70 0.45
CA VAL A 104 -9.66 2.99 0.24
C VAL A 104 -10.48 3.88 -0.69
N GLU A 105 -11.03 3.33 -1.78
CA GLU A 105 -11.89 4.08 -2.70
C GLU A 105 -13.19 4.54 -2.03
N ASP A 106 -13.84 3.69 -1.23
CA ASP A 106 -15.02 4.09 -0.43
C ASP A 106 -14.68 5.24 0.52
N LYS A 107 -13.56 5.17 1.25
CA LYS A 107 -13.19 6.18 2.26
C LYS A 107 -12.60 7.46 1.68
N GLN A 108 -12.00 7.43 0.49
CA GLN A 108 -11.54 8.64 -0.20
C GLN A 108 -12.69 9.57 -0.60
N VAL A 109 -13.91 9.06 -0.77
CA VAL A 109 -15.10 9.90 -1.03
C VAL A 109 -15.47 10.75 0.19
N TRP A 110 -15.01 10.38 1.39
CA TRP A 110 -15.37 11.02 2.67
C TRP A 110 -14.24 11.81 3.34
N LEU A 111 -13.07 11.91 2.70
CA LEU A 111 -11.91 12.70 3.14
C LEU A 111 -11.82 14.00 2.34
#